data_AF-A0A842JBQ3-F1
#
_entry.id   AF-A0A842JBQ3-F1
#
_cell.length_a   1.000
_cell.length_b   1.000
_cell.length_c   1.000
_cell.angle_alpha   90.00
_cell.angle_beta   90.00
_cell.angle_gamma   90.00
#
_symmetry.space_group_name_H-M   'P 1'
#
loop_
_entity.id
_entity.type
_entity.pdbx_description
1 polymer ?
#
loop_
_entity_poly.entity_id
_entity_poly.type
_entity_poly.pdbx_seq_one_letter_code
_entity_poly.pdbx_strand_id
1 'polypeptide(L)'
;MAVSSDLIRAAIVQVAGVEGISMSHEALMEDVVLLAKVWPDEEDFAAAVASSVRALSQVAASRVTPVPLEADLAGWWSHHYQLRRSQGESAVLRVVFRRNGNLVEIKGFGHRFKPASIYHRLVVDEHRD
;
A
#
# COMPACT_ATOMS: atom_id res chain seq x y z
N MET A 1 19.17 6.76 -9.18
CA MET A 1 18.59 8.01 -9.71
C MET A 1 17.31 8.29 -8.95
N ALA A 2 16.67 9.46 -9.09
CA ALA A 2 15.33 9.64 -8.52
C ALA A 2 14.30 9.18 -9.55
N VAL A 3 13.23 8.52 -9.11
CA VAL A 3 12.09 8.15 -9.97
C VAL A 3 11.49 9.42 -10.57
N SER A 4 11.25 9.41 -11.88
CA SER A 4 10.68 10.56 -12.58
C SER A 4 9.25 10.89 -12.11
N SER A 5 8.90 12.18 -12.17
CA SER A 5 7.54 12.65 -11.84
C SER A 5 6.45 12.00 -12.71
N ASP A 6 6.78 11.67 -13.96
CA ASP A 6 5.84 11.01 -14.88
C ASP A 6 5.55 9.57 -14.46
N LEU A 7 6.56 8.83 -13.98
CA LEU A 7 6.35 7.50 -13.41
C LEU A 7 5.54 7.54 -12.11
N ILE A 8 5.78 8.54 -11.25
CA ILE A 8 4.97 8.73 -10.04
C ILE A 8 3.51 9.01 -10.41
N ARG A 9 3.26 9.89 -11.38
CA ARG A 9 1.90 10.19 -11.86
C ARG A 9 1.22 8.95 -12.44
N ALA A 10 1.94 8.18 -13.26
CA ALA A 10 1.43 6.94 -13.84
C ALA A 10 1.11 5.90 -12.76
N ALA A 11 1.93 5.79 -11.71
CA ALA A 11 1.69 4.90 -10.59
C ALA A 11 0.44 5.29 -9.78
N ILE A 12 0.22 6.59 -9.54
CA ILE A 12 -1.00 7.10 -8.89
C ILE A 12 -2.23 6.68 -9.69
N VAL A 13 -2.22 6.85 -11.01
CA VAL A 13 -3.34 6.45 -11.89
C VAL A 13 -3.58 4.94 -11.83
N GLN A 14 -2.53 4.12 -11.84
CA GLN A 14 -2.65 2.66 -11.75
C GLN A 14 -3.28 2.21 -10.44
N VAL A 15 -2.87 2.79 -9.32
CA VAL A 15 -3.42 2.44 -8.00
C VAL A 15 -4.83 2.98 -7.83
N ALA A 16 -5.11 4.21 -8.28
CA ALA A 16 -6.46 4.79 -8.27
C ALA A 16 -7.46 4.00 -9.13
N GLY A 17 -6.98 3.32 -10.17
CA GLY A 17 -7.79 2.50 -11.06
C GLY A 17 -8.18 1.12 -10.50
N VAL A 18 -7.76 0.76 -9.29
CA VAL A 18 -8.14 -0.53 -8.69
C VAL A 18 -9.61 -0.50 -8.29
N GLU A 19 -10.41 -1.39 -8.87
CA GLU A 19 -11.83 -1.51 -8.54
C GLU A 19 -12.06 -2.15 -7.16
N GLY A 20 -13.19 -1.80 -6.53
CA GLY A 20 -13.63 -2.39 -5.27
C GLY A 20 -12.89 -1.89 -4.03
N ILE A 21 -12.02 -0.89 -4.17
CA ILE A 21 -11.39 -0.20 -3.05
C ILE A 21 -11.82 1.27 -2.95
N SER A 22 -11.69 1.84 -1.76
CA SER A 22 -11.74 3.29 -1.53
C SER A 22 -10.51 3.73 -0.74
N MET A 23 -9.97 4.90 -1.04
CA MET A 23 -8.78 5.44 -0.40
C MET A 23 -8.80 6.97 -0.50
N SER A 24 -8.31 7.69 0.52
CA SER A 24 -8.13 9.14 0.42
C SER A 24 -7.05 9.49 -0.61
N HIS A 25 -7.24 10.61 -1.32
CA HIS A 25 -6.29 11.06 -2.33
C HIS A 25 -4.91 11.36 -1.73
N GLU A 26 -4.89 11.93 -0.52
CA GLU A 26 -3.70 12.30 0.22
C GLU A 26 -2.85 11.07 0.56
N ALA A 27 -3.46 10.06 1.18
CA ALA A 27 -2.78 8.80 1.49
C ALA A 27 -2.26 8.10 0.23
N LEU A 28 -3.04 8.14 -0.87
CA LEU A 28 -2.62 7.53 -2.14
C LEU A 28 -1.36 8.20 -2.68
N MET A 29 -1.36 9.54 -2.75
CA MET A 29 -0.22 10.30 -3.21
C MET A 29 0.99 10.08 -2.32
N GLU A 30 0.80 10.11 -1.00
CA GLU A 30 1.86 9.86 -0.03
C GLU A 30 2.47 8.46 -0.24
N ASP A 31 1.65 7.42 -0.29
CA ASP A 31 2.13 6.04 -0.41
C ASP A 31 2.94 5.80 -1.67
N VAL A 32 2.51 6.33 -2.81
CA VAL A 32 3.28 6.23 -4.06
C VAL A 32 4.61 6.98 -3.95
N VAL A 33 4.62 8.18 -3.36
CA VAL A 33 5.87 8.93 -3.14
C VAL A 33 6.80 8.18 -2.17
N LEU A 34 6.26 7.52 -1.14
CA LEU A 34 7.05 6.72 -0.22
C LEU A 34 7.62 5.47 -0.91
N LEU A 35 6.88 4.82 -1.81
CA LEU A 35 7.43 3.74 -2.65
C LEU A 35 8.65 4.22 -3.44
N ALA A 36 8.56 5.40 -4.09
CA ALA A 36 9.67 5.99 -4.84
C ALA A 36 10.87 6.34 -3.95
N LYS A 37 10.65 6.69 -2.68
CA LYS A 37 11.74 6.90 -1.71
C LYS A 37 12.42 5.60 -1.26
N VAL A 38 11.66 4.51 -1.12
CA VAL A 38 12.21 3.20 -0.73
C VAL A 38 12.96 2.56 -1.89
N TRP A 39 12.41 2.66 -3.10
CA TRP A 39 12.96 2.13 -4.34
C TRP A 39 13.19 3.27 -5.33
N PRO A 40 14.36 3.94 -5.27
CA PRO A 40 14.68 5.05 -6.16
C PRO A 40 15.06 4.58 -7.58
N ASP A 41 15.37 3.30 -7.75
CA ASP A 41 15.50 2.68 -9.06
C ASP A 41 14.13 2.48 -9.71
N GLU A 42 14.00 2.83 -10.99
CA GLU A 42 12.71 2.84 -11.69
C GLU A 42 12.14 1.43 -11.91
N GLU A 43 12.99 0.41 -12.07
CA GLU A 43 12.55 -0.98 -12.23
C GLU A 43 12.00 -1.53 -10.92
N ASP A 44 12.73 -1.31 -9.81
CA ASP A 44 12.27 -1.68 -8.48
C ASP A 44 11.00 -0.91 -8.07
N PHE A 45 10.92 0.38 -8.41
CA PHE A 45 9.71 1.19 -8.18
C PHE A 45 8.52 0.62 -8.96
N ALA A 46 8.69 0.33 -10.25
CA ALA A 46 7.65 -0.27 -11.08
C ALA A 46 7.19 -1.63 -10.52
N ALA A 47 8.13 -2.47 -10.04
CA ALA A 47 7.82 -3.73 -9.39
C ALA A 47 7.01 -3.52 -8.09
N ALA A 48 7.35 -2.52 -7.28
CA ALA A 48 6.63 -2.18 -6.06
C ALA A 48 5.20 -1.72 -6.36
N VAL A 49 5.01 -0.86 -7.37
CA VAL A 49 3.70 -0.39 -7.82
C VAL A 49 2.85 -1.56 -8.31
N ALA A 50 3.37 -2.38 -9.23
CA ALA A 50 2.66 -3.53 -9.78
C ALA A 50 2.26 -4.55 -8.70
N SER A 51 3.15 -4.79 -7.74
CA SER A 51 2.84 -5.66 -6.60
C SER A 51 1.81 -5.08 -5.65
N SER A 52 1.79 -3.75 -5.47
CA SER A 52 0.80 -3.05 -4.66
C SER A 52 -0.58 -3.11 -5.32
N VAL A 53 -0.68 -2.79 -6.62
CA VAL A 53 -1.92 -2.91 -7.42
C VAL A 53 -2.49 -4.32 -7.30
N ARG A 54 -1.65 -5.35 -7.50
CA ARG A 54 -2.07 -6.74 -7.38
C ARG A 54 -2.59 -7.07 -5.98
N ALA A 55 -1.88 -6.64 -4.93
CA ALA A 55 -2.28 -6.89 -3.55
C ALA A 55 -3.62 -6.21 -3.22
N LEU A 56 -3.82 -4.97 -3.68
CA LEU A 56 -5.08 -4.24 -3.53
C LEU A 56 -6.23 -4.96 -4.24
N SER A 57 -6.05 -5.43 -5.47
CA SER A 57 -7.08 -6.22 -6.16
C SER A 57 -7.39 -7.54 -5.44
N GLN A 58 -6.38 -8.21 -4.87
CA GLN A 58 -6.59 -9.44 -4.09
C GLN A 58 -7.35 -9.17 -2.79
N VAL A 59 -7.05 -8.05 -2.12
CA VAL A 59 -7.77 -7.58 -0.93
C VAL A 59 -9.23 -7.29 -1.28
N ALA A 60 -9.48 -6.52 -2.35
CA ALA A 60 -10.83 -6.20 -2.83
C ALA A 60 -11.64 -7.46 -3.14
N ALA A 61 -11.03 -8.42 -3.81
CA ALA A 61 -11.66 -9.69 -4.16
C ALA A 61 -11.72 -10.72 -3.00
N SER A 62 -11.31 -10.35 -1.78
CA SER A 62 -11.27 -11.25 -0.61
C SER A 62 -10.45 -12.53 -0.83
N ARG A 63 -9.36 -12.44 -1.61
CA ARG A 63 -8.46 -13.55 -1.97
C ARG A 63 -7.21 -13.61 -1.09
N VAL A 64 -7.23 -12.95 0.06
CA VAL A 64 -6.12 -12.91 1.02
C VAL A 64 -6.58 -13.39 2.38
N THR A 65 -5.65 -13.91 3.18
CA THR A 65 -5.87 -14.15 4.61
C THR A 65 -5.40 -12.90 5.39
N PRO A 66 -6.32 -12.05 5.88
CA PRO A 66 -5.96 -10.88 6.66
C PRO A 66 -5.50 -11.23 8.06
N VAL A 67 -4.66 -10.37 8.64
CA VAL A 67 -4.30 -10.38 10.06
C VAL A 67 -4.95 -9.17 10.74
N PRO A 68 -5.80 -9.37 11.77
CA PRO A 68 -6.40 -8.25 12.50
C PRO A 68 -5.33 -7.41 13.21
N LEU A 69 -5.57 -6.11 13.29
CA LEU A 69 -4.73 -5.16 14.03
C LEU A 69 -5.38 -4.80 15.37
N GLU A 70 -4.54 -4.32 16.29
CA GLU A 70 -4.89 -3.99 17.67
C GLU A 70 -4.57 -2.51 17.97
N ALA A 71 -4.90 -2.06 19.19
CA ALA A 71 -4.65 -0.71 19.69
C ALA A 71 -5.21 0.38 18.76
N ASP A 72 -4.39 1.36 18.37
CA ASP A 72 -4.79 2.51 17.53
C ASP A 72 -5.29 2.11 16.14
N LEU A 73 -5.08 0.85 15.73
CA LEU A 73 -5.59 0.30 14.47
C LEU A 73 -6.64 -0.81 14.70
N ALA A 74 -7.27 -0.86 15.87
CA ALA A 74 -8.38 -1.78 16.12
C ALA A 74 -9.50 -1.59 15.07
N GLY A 75 -10.00 -2.71 14.55
CA GLY A 75 -10.99 -2.71 13.46
C GLY A 75 -10.38 -2.64 12.05
N TRP A 76 -9.06 -2.46 11.93
CA TRP A 76 -8.33 -2.61 10.69
C TRP A 76 -7.68 -4.01 10.58
N TRP A 77 -7.40 -4.42 9.35
CA TRP A 77 -6.64 -5.62 9.02
C TRP A 77 -5.38 -5.26 8.23
N SER A 78 -4.42 -6.18 8.23
CA SER A 78 -3.23 -6.10 7.40
C SER A 78 -3.03 -7.32 6.53
N HIS A 79 -2.40 -7.11 5.38
CA HIS A 79 -1.93 -8.18 4.50
C HIS A 79 -0.51 -7.88 4.05
N HIS A 80 0.39 -8.88 4.14
CA HIS A 80 1.77 -8.79 3.67
C HIS A 80 1.91 -9.37 2.28
N TYR A 81 2.76 -8.74 1.46
CA TYR A 81 3.08 -9.24 0.14
C TYR A 81 4.55 -8.95 -0.21
N GLN A 82 5.06 -9.71 -1.18
CA GLN A 82 6.42 -9.60 -1.68
C GLN A 82 6.54 -8.49 -2.72
N LEU A 83 7.74 -7.93 -2.87
CA LEU A 83 8.07 -7.00 -3.94
C LEU A 83 8.00 -7.69 -5.30
N ARG A 84 8.65 -8.86 -5.43
CA ARG A 84 8.51 -9.77 -6.57
C ARG A 84 8.01 -11.12 -6.06
N ARG A 85 7.17 -11.79 -6.85
CA ARG A 85 6.67 -13.12 -6.47
C ARG A 85 7.72 -14.17 -6.80
N SER A 86 8.53 -14.50 -5.80
CA SER A 86 9.55 -15.54 -5.92
C SER A 86 9.60 -16.40 -4.65
N GLN A 87 10.00 -17.67 -4.82
CA GLN A 87 10.19 -18.57 -3.69
C GLN A 87 11.36 -18.06 -2.83
N GLY A 88 11.14 -17.96 -1.52
CA GLY A 88 12.14 -17.48 -0.56
C GLY A 88 12.26 -15.96 -0.45
N GLU A 89 11.54 -15.18 -1.27
CA GLU A 89 11.54 -13.73 -1.14
C GLU A 89 10.73 -13.26 0.07
N SER A 90 11.24 -12.26 0.79
CA SER A 90 10.57 -11.73 1.99
C SER A 90 9.36 -10.86 1.62
N ALA A 91 8.27 -11.01 2.38
CA ALA A 91 7.11 -10.13 2.29
C ALA A 91 7.38 -8.79 3.02
N VAL A 92 8.03 -7.88 2.28
CA VAL A 92 8.48 -6.57 2.77
C VAL A 92 7.44 -5.46 2.62
N LEU A 93 6.41 -5.68 1.80
CA LEU A 93 5.30 -4.74 1.59
C LEU A 93 4.08 -5.13 2.44
N ARG A 94 3.24 -4.14 2.74
CA ARG A 94 2.00 -4.29 3.50
C ARG A 94 0.91 -3.37 2.95
N VAL A 95 -0.33 -3.80 3.12
CA VAL A 95 -1.53 -2.96 3.02
C VAL A 95 -2.31 -3.06 4.32
N VAL A 96 -2.87 -1.94 4.77
CA VAL A 96 -3.77 -1.82 5.92
C VAL A 96 -5.14 -1.39 5.41
N PHE A 97 -6.18 -2.15 5.77
CA PHE A 97 -7.50 -2.00 5.17
C PHE A 97 -8.63 -2.43 6.10
N ARG A 98 -9.86 -1.98 5.82
CA ARG A 98 -11.08 -2.48 6.45
C ARG A 98 -12.18 -2.70 5.42
N ARG A 99 -12.98 -3.74 5.61
CA ARG A 99 -14.21 -3.94 4.82
C ARG A 99 -15.25 -2.91 5.22
N ASN A 100 -15.85 -2.25 4.24
CA ASN A 100 -16.93 -1.29 4.42
C ASN A 100 -18.02 -1.57 3.37
N GLY A 101 -18.97 -2.45 3.73
CA GLY A 101 -20.00 -2.94 2.82
C GLY A 101 -19.39 -3.65 1.61
N ASN A 102 -19.71 -3.16 0.41
CA ASN A 102 -19.24 -3.71 -0.86
C ASN A 102 -17.85 -3.20 -1.28
N LEU A 103 -17.27 -2.25 -0.54
CA LEU A 103 -15.95 -1.69 -0.81
C LEU A 103 -14.96 -2.12 0.28
N VAL A 104 -13.69 -2.11 -0.08
CA VAL A 104 -12.59 -2.20 0.89
C VAL A 104 -11.94 -0.84 1.04
N GLU A 105 -12.04 -0.28 2.23
CA GLU A 105 -11.36 0.96 2.57
C GLU A 105 -9.90 0.69 2.87
N ILE A 106 -9.00 1.41 2.19
CA ILE A 106 -7.56 1.30 2.34
C ILE A 106 -7.07 2.47 3.18
N LYS A 107 -6.46 2.16 4.33
CA LYS A 107 -5.78 3.16 5.15
C LYS A 107 -4.44 3.56 4.53
N GLY A 108 -3.72 2.58 4.01
CA GLY A 108 -2.51 2.79 3.24
C GLY A 108 -1.75 1.51 2.93
N PHE A 109 -0.73 1.64 2.09
CA PHE A 109 0.13 0.58 1.61
C PHE A 109 1.58 1.04 1.50
N GLY A 110 2.51 0.09 1.41
CA GLY A 110 3.92 0.39 1.19
C GLY A 110 4.86 -0.54 1.93
N HIS A 111 6.13 -0.16 2.03
CA HIS A 111 7.13 -0.96 2.72
C HIS A 111 6.87 -0.94 4.24
N ARG A 112 7.00 -2.09 4.89
CA ARG A 112 6.64 -2.29 6.31
C ARG A 112 7.38 -1.35 7.26
N PHE A 113 8.64 -1.06 6.95
CA PHE A 113 9.58 -0.36 7.84
C PHE A 113 10.27 0.86 7.23
N LYS A 114 10.03 1.16 5.95
CA LYS A 114 10.79 2.18 5.21
C LYS A 114 9.84 3.08 4.43
N PRO A 115 10.14 4.37 4.30
CA PRO A 115 11.21 5.09 5.01
C PRO A 115 10.93 5.25 6.52
N ALA A 116 9.70 4.99 6.95
CA ALA A 116 9.31 4.82 8.35
C ALA A 116 8.38 3.60 8.47
N SER A 117 8.10 3.17 9.71
CA SER A 117 7.11 2.12 9.96
C SER A 117 5.75 2.52 9.39
N ILE A 118 5.13 1.62 8.62
CA ILE A 118 3.81 1.87 8.03
C ILE A 118 2.76 2.16 9.12
N TYR A 119 2.79 1.47 10.26
CA TYR A 119 1.82 1.72 11.32
C TYR A 119 2.02 3.09 11.97
N HIS A 120 3.27 3.52 12.16
CA HIS A 120 3.54 4.85 12.73
C HIS A 120 2.96 5.95 11.86
N ARG A 121 3.16 5.86 10.54
CA ARG A 121 2.60 6.83 9.59
C ARG A 121 1.07 6.85 9.66
N LEU A 122 0.44 5.67 9.57
CA LEU A 122 -1.02 5.55 9.52
C LEU A 122 -1.74 5.99 10.80
N VAL A 123 -1.09 5.90 11.97
CA VAL A 123 -1.65 6.37 13.25
C VAL A 123 -1.48 7.88 13.41
N VAL A 124 -0.35 8.44 12.98
CA VAL A 124 -0.09 9.88 13.05
C VAL A 124 -1.05 10.68 12.18
N ASP A 125 -1.44 10.14 11.02
CA ASP A 125 -2.36 10.82 10.11
C ASP A 125 -3.80 10.92 10.66
N GLU A 126 -4.24 10.06 11.58
CA GLU A 126 -5.57 10.19 12.23
C GLU A 126 -5.70 11.42 13.14
N HIS A 127 -4.58 12.01 13.54
CA HIS A 127 -4.54 13.14 14.48
C HIS A 127 -4.30 14.47 13.77
N ARG A 128 -4.39 14.51 12.43
CA ARG A 128 -4.19 15.72 11.62
C ARG A 128 -5.50 16.40 11.18
N ASP A 129 -6.64 15.89 11.62
CA ASP A 129 -7.97 16.45 11.38
C ASP A 129 -8.41 17.40 12.51
#